data_AF-A0A9C6WT12-F1
#
_entry.id   AF-A0A9C6WT12-F1
#
_cell.length_a   1.000
_cell.length_b   1.000
_cell.length_c   1.000
_cell.angle_alpha   90.00
_cell.angle_beta   90.00
_cell.angle_gamma   90.00
#
_symmetry.space_group_name_H-M   'P 1'
#
loop_
_entity.id
_entity.type
_entity.pdbx_description
1 polymer ?
#
loop_
_entity_poly.entity_id
_entity_poly.type
_entity_poly.pdbx_seq_one_letter_code
_entity_poly.pdbx_strand_id
1 'polypeptide(L)'
;MTFDIHLGVNLWDTVSLDSESYWSFTEIIYTHTSDSIQICLVKTGQSTPCISSLELRPLSSSVYALNSTTNSPLLLYLRTDIASLDAREYVRYKDDVYDRIWRYDRDVDSWQSLELDNYSTAIDIGSNKSDSYKVPSKVMRSVATSQIVSDALEFSYSSVLGIEVENSSGIRSSPNPQRP
;
A
#
# COMPACT_ATOMS: atom_id res chain seq x y z
N MET A 1 -13.23 -18.88 0.46
CA MET A 1 -13.90 -18.24 1.61
C MET A 1 -14.09 -16.78 1.26
N THR A 2 -15.30 -16.23 1.41
CA THR A 2 -15.59 -14.84 1.01
C THR A 2 -16.49 -14.15 2.03
N PHE A 3 -16.14 -12.93 2.42
CA PHE A 3 -16.90 -12.09 3.36
C PHE A 3 -16.48 -10.63 3.24
N ASP A 4 -17.37 -9.71 3.65
CA ASP A 4 -17.06 -8.29 3.69
C ASP A 4 -16.67 -7.86 5.11
N ILE A 5 -15.79 -6.88 5.19
CA ILE A 5 -15.41 -6.17 6.40
C ILE A 5 -16.00 -4.77 6.30
N HIS A 6 -16.75 -4.35 7.32
CA HIS A 6 -17.29 -3.00 7.43
C HIS A 6 -16.70 -2.28 8.63
N LEU A 7 -16.43 -0.99 8.45
CA LEU A 7 -16.13 -0.03 9.51
C LEU A 7 -17.37 0.83 9.77
N GLY A 8 -18.09 0.52 10.86
CA GLY A 8 -19.44 1.02 11.08
C GLY A 8 -20.37 0.57 9.95
N VAL A 9 -20.98 1.53 9.25
CA VAL A 9 -21.87 1.26 8.11
C VAL A 9 -21.12 1.21 6.76
N ASN A 10 -19.85 1.61 6.73
CA ASN A 10 -19.09 1.74 5.49
C ASN A 10 -18.37 0.43 5.17
N LEU A 11 -18.41 0.02 3.91
CA LEU A 11 -17.57 -1.08 3.43
C LEU A 11 -16.10 -0.66 3.56
N TRP A 12 -15.31 -1.50 4.24
CA TRP A 12 -13.87 -1.38 4.29
C TRP A 12 -13.26 -2.22 3.17
N ASP A 13 -13.53 -3.53 3.15
CA ASP A 13 -12.93 -4.45 2.19
C ASP A 13 -13.77 -5.71 1.96
N THR A 14 -13.55 -6.40 0.85
CA THR A 14 -14.10 -7.73 0.58
C THR A 14 -12.96 -8.74 0.57
N VAL A 15 -12.94 -9.60 1.59
CA VAL A 15 -11.97 -10.68 1.69
C VAL A 15 -12.43 -11.83 0.82
N SER A 16 -11.58 -12.24 -0.13
CA SER A 16 -11.75 -13.47 -0.91
C SER A 16 -10.46 -14.28 -0.85
N LEU A 17 -10.56 -15.47 -0.25
CA LEU A 17 -9.46 -16.43 -0.15
C LEU A 17 -9.83 -17.68 -0.97
N ASP A 18 -8.93 -18.12 -1.83
CA ASP A 18 -9.04 -19.33 -2.63
C ASP A 18 -7.94 -20.34 -2.25
N SER A 19 -7.74 -21.38 -3.07
CA SER A 19 -6.72 -22.40 -2.82
C SER A 19 -5.28 -21.89 -2.99
N GLU A 20 -5.08 -20.75 -3.65
CA GLU A 20 -3.77 -20.17 -3.94
C GLU A 20 -3.39 -19.09 -2.93
N SER A 21 -4.39 -18.43 -2.33
CA SER A 21 -4.25 -17.36 -1.35
C SER A 21 -4.61 -17.82 0.06
N TYR A 22 -3.60 -18.20 0.84
CA TYR A 22 -3.78 -18.72 2.21
C TYR A 22 -4.10 -17.65 3.26
N TRP A 23 -3.84 -16.38 2.97
CA TRP A 23 -4.06 -15.27 3.88
C TRP A 23 -4.27 -13.98 3.09
N SER A 24 -4.96 -13.03 3.70
CA SER A 24 -5.11 -11.66 3.20
C SER A 24 -4.98 -10.71 4.38
N PHE A 25 -4.51 -9.49 4.09
CA PHE A 25 -4.50 -8.40 5.05
C PHE A 25 -5.03 -7.15 4.38
N THR A 26 -5.69 -6.32 5.16
CA THR A 26 -6.20 -5.03 4.73
C THR A 26 -5.85 -3.98 5.76
N GLU A 27 -5.65 -2.74 5.32
CA GLU A 27 -5.27 -1.62 6.19
C GLU A 27 -6.18 -0.43 5.87
N ILE A 28 -6.70 0.20 6.93
CA ILE A 28 -7.47 1.44 6.86
C ILE A 28 -6.90 2.44 7.86
N ILE A 29 -6.74 3.68 7.41
CA ILE A 29 -6.42 4.81 8.28
C ILE A 29 -7.71 5.57 8.48
N TYR A 30 -8.16 5.67 9.73
CA TYR A 30 -9.42 6.27 10.09
C TYR A 30 -9.24 7.25 11.25
N THR A 31 -9.91 8.39 11.15
CA THR A 31 -10.00 9.35 12.26
C THR A 31 -11.22 9.02 13.09
N HIS A 32 -11.00 8.57 14.33
CA HIS A 32 -12.09 8.21 15.23
C HIS A 32 -12.94 9.42 15.61
N THR A 33 -14.26 9.19 15.65
CA THR A 33 -15.26 10.19 16.07
C THR A 33 -15.93 9.81 17.39
N SER A 34 -15.63 8.63 17.93
CA SER A 34 -16.11 8.11 19.21
C SER A 34 -15.02 7.25 19.87
N ASP A 35 -15.24 6.91 21.14
CA ASP A 35 -14.34 6.02 21.91
C ASP A 35 -14.46 4.54 21.52
N SER A 36 -15.36 4.22 20.58
CA SER A 36 -15.59 2.86 20.09
C SER A 36 -15.36 2.76 18.57
N ILE A 37 -14.79 1.63 18.14
CA ILE A 37 -14.63 1.27 16.74
C ILE A 37 -15.48 0.02 16.49
N GLN A 38 -16.43 0.12 15.57
CA GLN A 38 -17.32 -0.97 15.20
C GLN A 38 -16.80 -1.63 13.92
N ILE A 39 -16.41 -2.90 14.02
CA ILE A 39 -16.02 -3.72 12.88
C ILE A 39 -17.05 -4.84 12.74
N CYS A 40 -17.63 -4.96 11.56
CA CYS A 40 -18.62 -5.99 11.25
C CYS A 40 -18.08 -6.92 10.15
N LEU A 41 -18.25 -8.23 10.35
CA LEU A 41 -17.94 -9.24 9.34
C LEU A 41 -19.25 -9.72 8.73
N VAL A 42 -19.50 -9.34 7.49
CA VAL A 42 -20.72 -9.69 6.77
C VAL A 42 -20.45 -10.92 5.93
N LYS A 43 -21.16 -12.00 6.25
CA LYS A 43 -21.07 -13.25 5.49
C LYS A 43 -21.69 -13.06 4.11
N THR A 44 -20.86 -13.09 3.07
CA THR A 44 -21.30 -13.03 1.66
C THR A 44 -21.17 -14.38 0.94
N GLY A 45 -20.29 -15.26 1.42
CA GLY A 45 -20.15 -16.64 0.96
C GLY A 45 -20.78 -17.68 1.89
N GLN A 46 -20.49 -18.96 1.63
CA GLN A 46 -20.99 -20.08 2.44
C GLN A 46 -20.22 -20.29 3.75
N SER A 47 -18.93 -19.92 3.77
CA SER A 47 -18.04 -20.04 4.93
C SER A 47 -18.37 -19.03 6.03
N THR A 48 -18.02 -19.34 7.28
CA THR A 48 -18.11 -18.38 8.39
C THR A 48 -16.95 -17.38 8.31
N PRO A 49 -17.20 -16.06 8.33
CA PRO A 49 -16.14 -15.04 8.37
C PRO A 49 -15.22 -15.22 9.59
N CYS A 50 -13.93 -14.99 9.42
CA CYS A 50 -12.97 -15.00 10.54
C CYS A 50 -11.89 -13.94 10.36
N ILE A 51 -11.39 -13.43 11.48
CA ILE A 51 -10.19 -12.60 11.57
C ILE A 51 -9.21 -13.34 12.48
N SER A 52 -7.95 -13.45 12.05
CA SER A 52 -6.87 -14.01 12.86
C SER A 52 -6.17 -12.95 13.72
N SER A 53 -6.04 -11.72 13.22
CA SER A 53 -5.44 -10.59 13.93
C SER A 53 -6.18 -9.29 13.58
N LEU A 54 -6.38 -8.44 14.60
CA LEU A 54 -6.87 -7.07 14.45
C LEU A 54 -5.91 -6.16 15.23
N GLU A 55 -5.23 -5.27 14.51
CA GLU A 55 -4.13 -4.47 15.04
C GLU A 55 -4.48 -2.98 14.97
N LEU A 56 -4.59 -2.33 16.13
CA LEU A 56 -4.84 -0.89 16.22
C LEU A 56 -3.52 -0.18 16.50
N ARG A 57 -3.12 0.69 15.57
CA ARG A 57 -1.87 1.45 15.66
C ARG A 57 -2.17 2.95 15.67
N PRO A 58 -1.82 3.67 16.75
CA PRO A 58 -1.91 5.13 16.75
C PRO A 58 -1.03 5.71 15.64
N LEU A 59 -1.58 6.64 14.86
CA LEU A 59 -0.88 7.30 13.78
C LEU A 59 -1.10 8.80 13.87
N SER A 60 -0.01 9.57 13.77
CA SER A 60 -0.11 11.04 13.76
C SER A 60 -0.78 11.51 12.48
N SER A 61 -1.66 12.51 12.59
CA SER A 61 -2.30 13.16 11.43
C SER A 61 -1.32 13.86 10.50
N SER A 62 -0.07 14.08 10.93
CA SER A 62 0.98 14.63 10.09
C SER A 62 1.51 13.65 9.05
N VAL A 63 1.40 12.32 9.29
CA VAL A 63 1.99 11.27 8.45
C VAL A 63 1.35 11.27 7.07
N TYR A 64 0.02 11.35 7.02
CA TYR A 64 -0.74 11.47 5.79
C TYR A 64 -1.47 12.80 5.84
N ALA A 65 -1.19 13.68 4.87
CA ALA A 65 -1.88 14.95 4.75
C ALA A 65 -3.35 14.72 4.39
N LEU A 66 -4.17 14.40 5.40
CA LEU A 66 -5.61 14.35 5.28
C LEU A 66 -6.06 15.80 5.10
N ASN A 67 -6.61 16.13 3.93
CA ASN A 67 -7.30 17.39 3.76
C ASN A 67 -8.46 17.42 4.78
N SER A 68 -8.31 18.28 5.79
CA SER A 68 -9.20 18.41 6.96
C SER A 68 -10.70 18.59 6.64
N THR A 69 -11.05 18.83 5.39
CA THR A 69 -12.42 18.98 4.90
C THR A 69 -13.20 17.65 4.83
N THR A 70 -12.53 16.50 4.77
CA THR A 70 -13.19 15.21 4.74
C THR A 70 -12.48 14.27 5.71
N ASN A 71 -13.09 13.97 6.86
CA ASN A 71 -12.66 12.90 7.77
C ASN A 71 -12.85 11.50 7.14
N SER A 72 -12.59 11.38 5.84
CA SER A 72 -12.73 10.16 5.07
C SER A 72 -11.57 9.23 5.40
N PRO A 73 -11.85 7.93 5.55
CA PRO A 73 -10.79 6.95 5.75
C PRO A 73 -9.91 6.83 4.51
N LEU A 74 -8.64 6.48 4.71
CA LEU A 74 -7.73 6.07 3.64
C LEU A 74 -7.64 4.56 3.63
N LEU A 75 -7.90 3.96 2.48
CA LEU A 75 -7.66 2.54 2.23
C LEU A 75 -6.26 2.37 1.68
N LEU A 76 -5.53 1.36 2.17
CA LEU A 76 -4.23 1.03 1.61
C LEU A 76 -4.40 0.41 0.22
N TYR A 77 -3.98 1.14 -0.81
CA TYR A 77 -3.91 0.60 -2.17
C TYR A 77 -2.63 -0.22 -2.37
N LEU A 78 -1.47 0.39 -2.14
CA LEU A 78 -0.17 -0.26 -2.25
C LEU A 78 0.86 0.42 -1.34
N ARG A 79 1.72 -0.37 -0.71
CA ARG A 79 2.94 0.08 -0.05
C ARG A 79 4.00 -0.98 -0.27
N THR A 80 5.02 -0.62 -1.04
CA THR A 80 6.01 -1.57 -1.54
C THR A 80 7.43 -1.13 -1.25
N ASP A 81 8.28 -2.10 -0.92
CA ASP A 81 9.73 -2.00 -0.86
C ASP A 81 10.28 -2.41 -2.23
N ILE A 82 10.58 -1.40 -3.04
CA ILE A 82 10.92 -1.54 -4.45
C ILE A 82 12.37 -1.98 -4.59
N ALA A 83 12.61 -2.98 -5.44
CA ALA A 83 13.95 -3.51 -5.77
C ALA A 83 14.74 -4.08 -4.58
N SER A 84 14.08 -4.38 -3.47
CA SER A 84 14.71 -5.09 -2.37
C SER A 84 15.18 -6.48 -2.81
N LEU A 85 16.34 -6.93 -2.33
CA LEU A 85 16.80 -8.29 -2.60
C LEU A 85 16.39 -9.26 -1.47
N ASP A 86 15.85 -8.71 -0.38
CA ASP A 86 15.38 -9.45 0.79
C ASP A 86 13.88 -9.75 0.69
N ALA A 87 13.53 -10.64 -0.25
CA ALA A 87 12.14 -11.01 -0.55
C ALA A 87 11.42 -11.84 0.54
N ARG A 88 12.11 -12.15 1.65
CA ARG A 88 11.65 -13.18 2.59
C ARG A 88 10.67 -12.65 3.63
N GLU A 89 10.75 -11.38 3.99
CA GLU A 89 9.94 -10.79 5.06
C GLU A 89 9.51 -9.37 4.71
N TYR A 90 8.30 -8.99 5.12
CA TYR A 90 7.86 -7.59 5.04
C TYR A 90 8.65 -6.72 6.01
N VAL A 91 9.05 -5.54 5.57
CA VAL A 91 9.59 -4.52 6.48
C VAL A 91 8.42 -4.00 7.32
N ARG A 92 8.54 -4.14 8.64
CA ARG A 92 7.53 -3.81 9.66
C ARG A 92 8.24 -3.36 10.95
N TYR A 93 7.58 -3.43 12.10
CA TYR A 93 8.24 -3.25 13.38
C TYR A 93 9.41 -4.24 13.55
N LYS A 94 10.59 -3.82 14.02
CA LYS A 94 10.91 -2.49 14.58
C LYS A 94 11.51 -1.49 13.60
N ASP A 95 11.63 -1.85 12.33
CA ASP A 95 12.26 -1.00 11.30
C ASP A 95 11.34 0.16 10.89
N ASP A 96 10.02 -0.06 10.88
CA ASP A 96 9.01 1.01 10.78
C ASP A 96 8.44 1.36 12.16
N VAL A 97 8.60 2.63 12.55
CA VAL A 97 8.11 3.17 13.84
C VAL A 97 6.59 3.18 13.96
N TYR A 98 5.88 3.17 12.83
CA TYR A 98 4.43 3.07 12.75
C TYR A 98 3.97 1.65 12.43
N ASP A 99 4.90 0.70 12.30
CA ASP A 99 4.64 -0.72 12.06
C ASP A 99 3.71 -0.96 10.84
N ARG A 100 3.90 -0.12 9.81
CA ARG A 100 3.29 -0.28 8.49
C ARG A 100 3.90 -1.47 7.78
N ILE A 101 3.09 -2.17 6.99
CA ILE A 101 3.56 -3.30 6.19
C ILE A 101 4.09 -2.79 4.85
N TRP A 102 5.39 -2.98 4.62
CA TRP A 102 6.02 -2.77 3.32
C TRP A 102 6.19 -4.13 2.63
N ARG A 103 5.41 -4.33 1.56
CA ARG A 103 5.48 -5.56 0.76
C ARG A 103 6.68 -5.51 -0.16
N TYR A 104 7.40 -6.61 -0.30
CA TYR A 104 8.41 -6.71 -1.35
C TYR A 104 7.75 -6.73 -2.74
N ASP A 105 8.33 -5.99 -3.69
CA ASP A 105 7.93 -5.99 -5.09
C ASP A 105 8.52 -7.20 -5.84
N ARG A 106 7.71 -8.25 -6.07
CA ARG A 106 8.18 -9.51 -6.68
C ARG A 106 8.25 -9.49 -8.21
N ASP A 107 7.58 -8.56 -8.88
CA ASP A 107 7.22 -8.69 -10.29
C ASP A 107 7.96 -7.69 -11.18
N VAL A 108 9.28 -7.83 -11.30
CA VAL A 108 10.06 -6.91 -12.15
C VAL A 108 11.35 -7.51 -12.66
N ASP A 109 11.16 -8.49 -13.54
CA ASP A 109 12.19 -9.07 -14.39
C ASP A 109 12.87 -8.03 -15.32
N SER A 110 12.32 -6.82 -15.44
CA SER A 110 12.80 -5.74 -16.31
C SER A 110 13.80 -4.78 -15.65
N TRP A 111 14.05 -4.89 -14.34
CA TRP A 111 14.89 -3.95 -13.61
C TRP A 111 16.20 -4.59 -13.13
N GLN A 112 17.15 -3.73 -12.76
CA GLN A 112 18.34 -4.09 -12.01
C GLN A 112 18.22 -3.50 -10.61
N SER A 113 18.33 -4.34 -9.59
CA SER A 113 18.36 -3.91 -8.20
C SER A 113 19.79 -3.57 -7.75
N LEU A 114 19.94 -2.44 -7.07
CA LEU A 114 21.15 -2.06 -6.36
C LEU A 114 20.81 -1.89 -4.88
N GLU A 115 21.64 -2.44 -4.00
CA GLU A 115 21.45 -2.35 -2.56
C GLU A 115 22.65 -1.68 -1.90
N LEU A 116 22.39 -0.72 -1.02
CA LEU A 116 23.41 -0.14 -0.15
C LEU A 116 23.84 -1.14 0.92
N ASP A 117 25.12 -1.07 1.31
CA ASP A 117 25.62 -1.92 2.38
C ASP A 117 24.89 -1.65 3.72
N ASN A 118 24.77 -2.68 4.57
CA ASN A 118 24.01 -2.60 5.80
C ASN A 118 24.54 -1.58 6.84
N TYR A 119 25.79 -1.15 6.69
CA TYR A 119 26.48 -0.20 7.56
C TYR A 119 26.64 1.18 6.91
N SER A 120 26.01 1.38 5.74
CA SER A 120 26.14 2.59 4.97
C SER A 120 25.57 3.76 5.74
N THR A 121 26.34 4.85 5.81
CA THR A 121 25.91 6.12 6.40
C THR A 121 25.28 7.05 5.35
N ALA A 122 25.13 6.59 4.11
CA ALA A 122 24.56 7.38 3.02
C ALA A 122 23.06 7.68 3.23
N ILE A 123 22.36 6.86 4.03
CA ILE A 123 20.96 7.09 4.39
C ILE A 123 20.91 7.87 5.69
N ASP A 124 20.59 9.16 5.59
CA ASP A 124 20.42 10.03 6.74
C ASP A 124 19.00 9.91 7.31
N ILE A 125 18.82 8.96 8.23
CA ILE A 125 17.56 8.77 8.96
C ILE A 125 17.53 9.75 10.15
N GLY A 126 16.94 10.92 9.96
CA GLY A 126 16.54 11.77 11.09
C GLY A 126 17.27 13.10 11.26
N SER A 127 18.13 13.52 10.32
CA SER A 127 18.52 14.94 10.24
C SER A 127 17.31 15.84 10.03
N ASN A 128 16.32 15.36 9.26
CA ASN A 128 15.08 16.07 9.06
C ASN A 128 14.04 15.75 10.15
N LYS A 129 14.02 16.57 11.19
CA LYS A 129 12.99 16.48 12.24
C LYS A 129 11.56 16.72 11.74
N SER A 130 11.38 17.33 10.56
CA SER A 130 10.05 17.55 9.97
C SER A 130 9.54 16.38 9.13
N ASP A 131 10.37 15.37 8.84
CA ASP A 131 9.86 14.15 8.21
C ASP A 131 9.01 13.39 9.20
N SER A 132 7.70 13.54 9.07
CA SER A 132 6.74 12.82 9.89
C SER A 132 6.38 11.45 9.31
N TYR A 133 6.66 11.21 8.02
CA TYR A 133 6.34 9.94 7.37
C TYR A 133 7.29 8.82 7.78
N LYS A 134 8.54 9.15 8.12
CA LYS A 134 9.53 8.22 8.71
C LYS A 134 9.66 6.94 7.90
N VAL A 135 10.09 7.05 6.64
CA VAL A 135 10.35 5.85 5.82
C VAL A 135 11.46 5.01 6.50
N PRO A 136 11.27 3.69 6.68
CA PRO A 136 12.32 2.84 7.23
C PRO A 136 13.58 2.87 6.37
N SER A 137 14.78 2.92 6.95
CA SER A 137 16.00 2.80 6.13
C SER A 137 16.10 1.49 5.39
N LYS A 138 15.51 0.42 5.93
CA LYS A 138 15.55 -0.88 5.27
C LYS A 138 14.90 -0.81 3.89
N VAL A 139 13.81 -0.03 3.76
CA VAL A 139 13.13 0.25 2.49
C VAL A 139 13.96 1.19 1.59
N MET A 140 14.64 2.17 2.19
CA MET A 140 15.44 3.15 1.43
C MET A 140 16.80 2.63 0.94
N ARG A 141 17.19 1.38 1.27
CA ARG A 141 18.49 0.79 0.88
C ARG A 141 18.51 0.29 -0.54
N SER A 142 17.35 0.01 -1.11
CA SER A 142 17.22 -0.63 -2.39
C SER A 142 16.79 0.37 -3.44
N VAL A 143 17.39 0.27 -4.62
CA VAL A 143 17.16 1.17 -5.75
C VAL A 143 16.95 0.33 -6.99
N ALA A 144 15.86 0.60 -7.70
CA ALA A 144 15.60 0.07 -9.03
C ALA A 144 16.29 0.95 -10.07
N THR A 145 17.03 0.32 -10.98
CA THR A 145 17.55 0.97 -12.19
C THR A 145 17.12 0.19 -13.42
N SER A 146 17.02 0.85 -14.56
CA SER A 146 16.82 0.15 -15.83
C SER A 146 18.02 -0.75 -16.12
N GLN A 147 17.78 -1.95 -16.67
CA GLN A 147 18.85 -2.82 -17.17
C GLN A 147 19.57 -2.21 -18.38
N ILE A 148 18.89 -1.30 -19.09
CA ILE A 148 19.41 -0.61 -20.28
C ILE A 148 19.36 0.90 -20.01
N VAL A 149 20.52 1.56 -20.06
CA VAL A 149 20.68 2.98 -19.71
C VAL A 149 19.76 3.92 -20.51
N SER A 150 19.41 3.55 -21.74
CA SER A 150 18.51 4.34 -22.60
C SER A 150 17.03 4.16 -22.31
N ASP A 151 16.66 3.15 -21.52
CA ASP A 151 15.28 2.74 -21.36
C ASP A 151 14.70 3.34 -20.08
N ALA A 152 13.44 3.73 -20.14
CA ALA A 152 12.71 4.22 -18.99
C ALA A 152 12.38 3.07 -18.03
N LEU A 153 12.39 3.37 -16.73
CA LEU A 153 11.86 2.47 -15.72
C LEU A 153 10.33 2.53 -15.74
N GLU A 154 9.68 1.44 -16.11
CA GLU A 154 8.21 1.34 -16.16
C GLU A 154 7.69 0.46 -15.02
N PHE A 155 6.65 0.94 -14.34
CA PHE A 155 5.98 0.29 -13.22
C PHE A 155 4.55 -0.05 -13.62
N SER A 156 4.19 -1.33 -13.58
CA SER A 156 2.82 -1.79 -13.83
C SER A 156 2.32 -2.63 -12.66
N TYR A 157 1.51 -2.02 -11.80
CA TYR A 157 0.94 -2.68 -10.62
C TYR A 157 -0.44 -3.32 -10.87
N SER A 158 -0.84 -3.48 -12.14
CA SER A 158 -2.11 -4.09 -12.53
C SER A 158 -2.19 -5.57 -12.13
N SER A 159 -1.10 -6.33 -12.29
CA SER A 159 -1.03 -7.77 -11.96
C SER A 159 -0.87 -8.06 -10.46
N VAL A 160 -0.20 -7.18 -9.72
CA VAL A 160 0.08 -7.35 -8.27
C VAL A 160 -1.21 -7.30 -7.43
N LEU A 161 -2.29 -6.75 -7.99
CA LEU A 161 -3.53 -6.42 -7.29
C LEU A 161 -4.75 -7.24 -7.71
N GLY A 162 -4.65 -8.14 -8.71
CA GLY A 162 -5.81 -8.92 -9.17
C GLY A 162 -6.97 -8.07 -9.70
N ILE A 163 -6.71 -6.82 -10.09
CA ILE A 163 -7.70 -5.92 -10.69
C ILE A 163 -7.46 -5.94 -12.20
N GLU A 164 -8.39 -6.51 -12.96
CA GLU A 164 -8.48 -6.23 -14.40
C GLU A 164 -8.75 -4.73 -14.56
N VAL A 165 -7.74 -3.98 -14.97
CA VAL A 165 -7.95 -2.63 -15.47
C VAL A 165 -8.70 -2.78 -16.79
N GLU A 166 -9.99 -2.44 -16.81
CA GLU A 166 -10.68 -2.22 -18.07
C GLU A 166 -9.88 -1.21 -18.88
N ASN A 167 -9.32 -1.65 -20.00
CA ASN A 167 -8.67 -0.80 -20.98
C ASN A 167 -9.66 0.27 -21.46
N SER A 168 -9.64 1.46 -20.85
CA SER A 168 -10.25 2.65 -21.44
C SER A 168 -9.40 3.11 -22.62
N SER A 169 -9.45 2.33 -23.69
CA SER A 169 -8.94 2.72 -24.99
C SER A 169 -9.90 3.74 -25.59
N GLY A 170 -9.50 5.01 -25.56
CA GLY A 170 -9.97 6.03 -26.50
C GLY A 170 -10.90 7.10 -25.94
N ILE A 171 -10.37 8.04 -25.16
CA ILE A 171 -10.87 9.41 -25.23
C ILE A 171 -10.12 10.09 -26.37
N ARG A 172 -10.70 10.06 -27.58
CA ARG A 172 -10.34 10.99 -28.65
C ARG A 172 -10.63 12.40 -28.14
N SER A 173 -9.61 13.24 -28.08
CA SER A 173 -9.79 14.69 -28.00
C SER A 173 -10.55 15.14 -29.25
N SER A 174 -11.84 15.49 -29.08
CA SER A 174 -12.58 16.23 -30.10
C SER A 174 -11.98 17.63 -30.25
N PRO A 175 -11.91 18.18 -31.48
CA PRO A 175 -11.38 19.52 -31.69
C PRO A 175 -12.32 20.57 -31.08
N ASN A 176 -11.68 21.58 -30.49
CA ASN A 176 -12.26 22.79 -29.92
C ASN A 176 -13.25 23.46 -30.90
N PRO A 177 -14.54 23.63 -30.57
CA PRO A 177 -15.41 24.50 -31.36
C PRO A 177 -14.99 25.95 -31.13
N GLN A 178 -14.58 26.63 -32.21
CA GLN A 178 -14.39 28.07 -32.22
C GLN A 178 -15.66 28.75 -31.69
N ARG A 179 -15.48 29.58 -30.65
CA ARG A 179 -16.53 30.44 -30.10
C ARG A 179 -16.88 31.52 -31.15
N PRO A 180 -18.16 31.91 -31.30
CA PRO A 180 -18.63 32.92 -32.25
C PRO A 180 -17.99 34.30 -32.04
#